data_AF-A0A7S2M1S6-F1
#
_entry.id   AF-A0A7S2M1S6-F1
#
_cell.length_a   1.000
_cell.length_b   1.000
_cell.length_c   1.000
_cell.angle_alpha   90.00
_cell.angle_beta   90.00
_cell.angle_gamma   90.00
#
_symmetry.space_group_name_H-M   'P 1'
#
loop_
_entity.id
_entity.type
_entity.pdbx_description
1 polymer ?
#
loop_
_entity_poly.entity_id
_entity_poly.type
_entity_poly.pdbx_seq_one_letter_code
_entity_poly.pdbx_strand_id
1 'polypeptide(L)'
;MALTTWWLERDGLLPAASSIVAAAVETKPAPGNGELLHQQVPMRRWCVTRDDLVHLRHLVLCAVQRGRIQPTDWDSFDPRDTEIGPNIHSVTAQYLKPVTATAGGMSWALMLHPAGLECDVFITHSWAEGIFEFIDKVVNSWPAGARHAYCCMLSNPQNLDITRLVSSPLESPFACALRSASHVIAVPNETHSIYSR
;
A
#
# COMPACT_ATOMS: atom_id res chain seq x y z
N MET A 1 25.52 -31.64 -18.20
CA MET A 1 24.12 -31.51 -17.73
C MET A 1 23.78 -30.03 -17.70
N ALA A 2 23.10 -29.56 -18.74
CA ALA A 2 22.60 -28.21 -18.85
C ALA A 2 21.19 -28.17 -18.28
N LEU A 3 20.92 -27.22 -17.38
CA LEU A 3 19.56 -26.77 -17.08
C LEU A 3 19.52 -25.29 -17.40
N THR A 4 18.91 -25.02 -18.53
CA THR A 4 18.64 -23.74 -19.15
C THR A 4 17.59 -22.94 -18.38
N THR A 5 17.92 -21.69 -18.11
CA THR A 5 17.05 -20.58 -17.75
C THR A 5 16.06 -20.29 -18.88
N TRP A 6 14.76 -20.47 -18.64
CA TRP A 6 13.68 -20.21 -19.60
C TRP A 6 12.50 -19.52 -18.91
N TRP A 7 12.62 -18.25 -18.49
CA TRP A 7 11.44 -17.42 -18.10
C TRP A 7 11.65 -15.91 -18.27
N LEU A 8 12.60 -15.47 -19.09
CA LEU A 8 12.67 -14.08 -19.55
C LEU A 8 12.59 -14.10 -21.07
N GLU A 9 11.71 -13.28 -21.62
CA GLU A 9 11.45 -13.07 -23.06
C GLU A 9 10.40 -14.02 -23.68
N ARG A 10 9.13 -13.67 -23.48
CA ARG A 10 8.16 -13.68 -24.58
C ARG A 10 7.17 -12.52 -24.44
N ASP A 11 7.25 -11.68 -25.45
CA ASP A 11 6.19 -10.91 -26.07
C ASP A 11 5.65 -9.69 -25.33
N GLY A 12 6.13 -8.54 -25.82
CA GLY A 12 5.68 -7.20 -25.51
C GLY A 12 4.18 -7.04 -25.63
N LEU A 13 3.59 -6.52 -24.55
CA LEU A 13 2.38 -5.70 -24.48
C LEU A 13 2.24 -5.23 -23.02
N LEU A 14 3.21 -4.44 -22.55
CA LEU A 14 3.01 -3.59 -21.38
C LEU A 14 2.85 -2.16 -21.90
N PRO A 15 1.62 -1.63 -22.03
CA PRO A 15 1.45 -0.24 -22.42
C PRO A 15 1.92 0.65 -21.28
N ALA A 16 2.94 1.48 -21.53
CA ALA A 16 3.20 2.81 -20.97
C ALA A 16 3.01 3.11 -19.46
N ALA A 17 2.80 2.11 -18.58
CA ALA A 17 2.67 2.31 -17.14
C ALA A 17 4.05 2.50 -16.47
N SER A 18 5.11 2.02 -17.11
CA SER A 18 6.50 2.13 -16.65
C SER A 18 7.03 3.57 -16.65
N SER A 19 6.60 4.44 -17.58
CA SER A 19 7.14 5.80 -17.69
C SER A 19 6.48 6.81 -16.72
N ILE A 20 5.27 6.53 -16.24
CA ILE A 20 4.54 7.44 -15.34
C ILE A 20 5.11 7.37 -13.92
N VAL A 21 5.57 6.19 -13.49
CA VAL A 21 5.98 5.98 -12.09
C VAL A 21 7.49 6.18 -11.86
N ALA A 22 8.33 5.87 -12.85
CA ALA A 22 9.74 6.28 -12.81
C ALA A 22 9.89 7.81 -12.76
N ALA A 23 8.98 8.53 -13.41
CA ALA A 23 8.87 9.98 -13.26
C ALA A 23 8.33 10.36 -11.87
N ALA A 24 7.28 9.70 -11.35
CA ALA A 24 6.63 10.06 -10.09
C ALA A 24 7.51 9.92 -8.82
N VAL A 25 8.58 9.13 -8.85
CA VAL A 25 9.47 8.92 -7.69
C VAL A 25 10.70 9.87 -7.70
N GLU A 26 11.01 10.51 -8.83
CA GLU A 26 12.02 11.58 -8.92
C GLU A 26 11.42 12.98 -9.10
N THR A 27 10.18 13.10 -9.56
CA THR A 27 9.43 14.36 -9.51
C THR A 27 8.75 14.47 -8.16
N LYS A 28 9.27 15.34 -7.31
CA LYS A 28 8.61 15.85 -6.11
C LYS A 28 7.13 16.13 -6.46
N PRO A 29 6.13 15.43 -5.89
CA PRO A 29 4.74 15.75 -6.14
C PRO A 29 4.54 17.23 -5.79
N ALA A 30 3.83 17.99 -6.64
CA ALA A 30 3.51 19.37 -6.30
C ALA A 30 2.80 19.37 -4.93
N PRO A 31 3.22 20.20 -3.96
CA PRO A 31 2.65 20.16 -2.62
C PRO A 31 1.15 20.46 -2.71
N GLY A 32 0.34 19.42 -2.51
CA GLY A 32 -1.10 19.53 -2.40
C GLY A 32 -1.51 19.83 -0.96
N ASN A 33 -2.77 20.19 -0.74
CA ASN A 33 -3.34 20.20 0.60
C ASN A 33 -4.02 18.85 0.85
N GLY A 34 -3.32 17.94 1.54
CA GLY A 34 -3.82 16.59 1.80
C GLY A 34 -5.12 16.59 2.59
N GLU A 35 -5.29 17.50 3.53
CA GLU A 35 -6.52 17.62 4.31
C GLU A 35 -7.70 17.99 3.42
N LEU A 36 -7.55 19.02 2.58
CA LEU A 36 -8.57 19.43 1.62
C LEU A 36 -8.92 18.29 0.66
N LEU A 37 -7.91 17.54 0.19
CA LEU A 37 -8.13 16.43 -0.73
C LEU A 37 -8.96 15.31 -0.10
N HIS A 38 -8.72 14.97 1.17
CA HIS A 38 -9.51 13.98 1.90
C HIS A 38 -10.92 14.48 2.22
N GLN A 39 -11.14 15.79 2.31
CA GLN A 39 -12.49 16.35 2.45
C GLN A 39 -13.29 16.28 1.14
N GLN A 40 -12.62 16.41 0.00
CA GLN A 40 -13.26 16.44 -1.32
C GLN A 40 -13.51 15.06 -1.90
N VAL A 41 -12.59 14.11 -1.70
CA VAL A 41 -12.70 12.76 -2.26
C VAL A 41 -13.44 11.87 -1.25
N PRO A 42 -14.56 11.23 -1.63
CA PRO A 42 -15.29 10.33 -0.75
C PRO A 42 -14.40 9.21 -0.19
N MET A 43 -14.55 8.87 1.10
CA MET A 43 -13.69 7.90 1.78
C MET A 43 -13.66 6.51 1.12
N ARG A 44 -14.79 6.09 0.53
CA ARG A 44 -14.87 4.84 -0.26
C ARG A 44 -14.00 4.84 -1.52
N ARG A 45 -13.42 5.99 -1.89
CA ARG A 45 -12.59 6.15 -3.09
C ARG A 45 -11.10 6.26 -2.79
N TRP A 46 -10.68 6.09 -1.55
CA TRP A 46 -9.27 6.12 -1.17
C TRP A 46 -8.62 4.77 -1.43
N CYS A 47 -8.63 4.32 -2.68
CA CYS A 47 -8.22 2.98 -3.06
C CYS A 47 -6.96 2.98 -3.91
N VAL A 48 -6.30 1.82 -3.94
CA VAL A 48 -5.13 1.53 -4.76
C VAL A 48 -5.45 0.45 -5.78
N THR A 49 -4.69 0.41 -6.85
CA THR A 49 -4.74 -0.65 -7.85
C THR A 49 -3.89 -1.86 -7.43
N ARG A 50 -4.06 -2.99 -8.11
CA ARG A 50 -3.16 -4.15 -7.97
C ARG A 50 -1.71 -3.77 -8.33
N ASP A 51 -1.52 -2.96 -9.36
CA ASP A 51 -0.19 -2.56 -9.85
C ASP A 51 0.49 -1.60 -8.87
N ASP A 52 -0.27 -0.76 -8.15
CA ASP A 52 0.27 0.09 -7.09
C ASP A 52 0.92 -0.75 -5.98
N LEU A 53 0.33 -1.90 -5.64
CA LEU A 53 0.89 -2.81 -4.63
C LEU A 53 2.17 -3.48 -5.13
N VAL A 54 2.17 -4.00 -6.36
CA VAL A 54 3.39 -4.57 -6.98
C VAL A 54 4.50 -3.54 -7.02
N HIS A 55 4.18 -2.29 -7.36
CA HIS A 55 5.14 -1.21 -7.37
C HIS A 55 5.63 -0.85 -5.97
N LEU A 56 4.73 -0.74 -4.98
CA LEU A 56 5.08 -0.48 -3.59
C LEU A 56 6.06 -1.54 -3.06
N ARG A 57 5.85 -2.82 -3.39
CA ARG A 57 6.76 -3.92 -3.02
C ARG A 57 8.20 -3.63 -3.50
N HIS A 58 8.34 -3.23 -4.77
CA HIS A 58 9.64 -2.89 -5.34
C HIS A 58 10.26 -1.67 -4.68
N LEU A 59 9.47 -0.62 -4.43
CA LEU A 59 9.93 0.59 -3.76
C LEU A 59 10.45 0.32 -2.35
N VAL A 60 9.72 -0.49 -1.57
CA VAL A 60 10.12 -0.87 -0.22
C VAL A 60 11.39 -1.71 -0.25
N LEU A 61 11.51 -2.67 -1.16
CA LEU A 61 12.74 -3.44 -1.36
C LEU A 61 13.95 -2.53 -1.64
N CYS A 62 13.82 -1.58 -2.57
CA CYS A 62 14.87 -0.61 -2.84
C CYS A 62 15.16 0.30 -1.64
N ALA A 63 14.16 0.66 -0.84
CA ALA A 63 14.33 1.48 0.35
C ALA A 63 15.10 0.73 1.45
N VAL A 64 14.84 -0.56 1.65
CA VAL A 64 15.60 -1.44 2.55
C VAL A 64 17.06 -1.56 2.08
N GLN A 65 17.28 -1.88 0.80
CA GLN A 65 18.62 -2.03 0.24
C GLN A 65 19.47 -0.75 0.32
N ARG A 66 18.82 0.42 0.27
CA ARG A 66 19.48 1.74 0.39
C ARG A 66 19.58 2.23 1.83
N GLY A 67 19.16 1.42 2.82
CA GLY A 67 19.19 1.78 4.24
C GLY A 67 18.24 2.92 4.61
N ARG A 68 17.19 3.19 3.80
CA ARG A 68 16.12 4.15 4.13
C ARG A 68 15.08 3.54 5.07
N ILE A 69 14.88 2.23 4.98
CA ILE A 69 14.13 1.45 5.97
C ILE A 69 15.15 0.56 6.66
N GLN A 70 15.27 0.67 7.97
CA GLN A 70 16.24 -0.06 8.79
C GLN A 70 15.51 -0.88 9.87
N PRO A 71 16.08 -2.03 10.27
CA PRO A 71 15.58 -2.78 11.42
C PRO A 71 15.56 -1.93 12.68
N THR A 72 14.61 -2.20 13.57
CA THR A 72 14.47 -1.53 14.86
C THR A 72 14.32 -2.55 15.97
N ASP A 73 14.39 -2.11 17.24
CA ASP A 73 14.16 -3.00 18.39
C ASP A 73 12.76 -3.66 18.38
N TRP A 74 11.78 -3.03 17.72
CA TRP A 74 10.40 -3.52 17.60
C TRP A 74 10.13 -4.30 16.31
N ASP A 75 11.09 -4.27 15.37
CA ASP A 75 10.99 -4.91 14.06
C ASP A 75 12.39 -5.30 13.58
N SER A 76 12.88 -6.43 14.09
CA SER A 76 14.21 -6.95 13.85
C SER A 76 14.28 -7.80 12.57
N PHE A 77 13.78 -7.28 11.44
CA PHE A 77 13.79 -7.99 10.15
C PHE A 77 15.22 -8.10 9.58
N ASP A 78 15.50 -9.13 8.77
CA ASP A 78 16.77 -9.23 8.02
C ASP A 78 16.66 -8.37 6.74
N PRO A 79 17.54 -7.36 6.52
CA PRO A 79 17.51 -6.55 5.29
C PRO A 79 17.71 -7.34 3.99
N ARG A 80 18.15 -8.60 4.06
CA ARG A 80 18.31 -9.50 2.92
C ARG A 80 17.08 -10.38 2.68
N ASP A 81 16.12 -10.38 3.60
CA ASP A 81 14.86 -11.08 3.43
C ASP A 81 14.03 -10.44 2.33
N THR A 82 13.61 -11.26 1.36
CA THR A 82 12.77 -10.84 0.23
C THR A 82 11.38 -11.46 0.27
N GLU A 83 11.08 -12.27 1.27
CA GLU A 83 9.83 -13.03 1.43
C GLU A 83 8.89 -12.38 2.44
N ILE A 84 9.35 -12.08 3.66
CA ILE A 84 8.50 -11.46 4.71
C ILE A 84 8.69 -9.95 4.70
N GLY A 85 9.93 -9.50 4.87
CA GLY A 85 10.31 -8.09 4.87
C GLY A 85 9.98 -7.35 6.17
N PRO A 86 10.22 -6.03 6.23
CA PRO A 86 9.86 -5.20 7.37
C PRO A 86 8.36 -5.23 7.62
N ASN A 87 7.95 -5.08 8.87
CA ASN A 87 6.54 -4.99 9.17
C ASN A 87 5.92 -3.67 8.69
N ILE A 88 4.60 -3.64 8.59
CA ILE A 88 3.86 -2.49 8.10
C ILE A 88 4.04 -1.24 8.99
N HIS A 89 4.28 -1.39 10.30
CA HIS A 89 4.65 -0.27 11.17
C HIS A 89 5.94 0.42 10.71
N SER A 90 7.01 -0.34 10.49
CA SER A 90 8.31 0.17 10.04
C SER A 90 8.20 0.82 8.66
N VAL A 91 7.53 0.16 7.72
CA VAL A 91 7.31 0.72 6.37
C VAL A 91 6.54 2.02 6.43
N THR A 92 5.49 2.08 7.26
CA THR A 92 4.68 3.29 7.39
C THR A 92 5.50 4.44 7.99
N ALA A 93 6.24 4.17 9.07
CA ALA A 93 7.01 5.18 9.77
C ALA A 93 8.20 5.70 8.96
N GLN A 94 8.97 4.79 8.34
CA GLN A 94 10.24 5.12 7.71
C GLN A 94 10.12 5.44 6.22
N TYR A 95 9.02 5.06 5.57
CA TYR A 95 8.84 5.25 4.12
C TYR A 95 7.55 5.98 3.75
N LEU A 96 6.37 5.43 4.08
CA LEU A 96 5.10 6.01 3.62
C LEU A 96 4.90 7.42 4.17
N LYS A 97 5.11 7.63 5.48
CA LYS A 97 4.95 8.95 6.12
C LYS A 97 5.91 9.98 5.51
N PRO A 98 7.23 9.76 5.43
CA PRO A 98 8.14 10.72 4.78
C PRO A 98 7.76 11.06 3.35
N VAL A 99 7.43 10.07 2.51
CA VAL A 99 7.06 10.30 1.11
C VAL A 99 5.78 11.13 1.03
N THR A 100 4.72 10.72 1.71
CA THR A 100 3.43 11.40 1.65
C THR A 100 3.44 12.77 2.34
N ALA A 101 4.31 12.99 3.33
CA ALA A 101 4.52 14.31 3.92
C ALA A 101 5.04 15.31 2.88
N THR A 102 5.99 14.90 2.04
CA THR A 102 6.50 15.76 0.95
C THR A 102 5.47 16.06 -0.13
N ALA A 103 4.45 15.21 -0.27
CA ALA A 103 3.34 15.42 -1.19
C ALA A 103 2.28 16.39 -0.62
N GLY A 104 2.33 16.73 0.67
CA GLY A 104 1.31 17.56 1.35
C GLY A 104 0.43 16.82 2.35
N GLY A 105 0.85 15.64 2.81
CA GLY A 105 0.24 14.90 3.92
C GLY A 105 -0.95 14.00 3.55
N MET A 106 -1.28 13.85 2.26
CA MET A 106 -2.33 12.92 1.81
C MET A 106 -1.96 11.45 2.07
N SER A 107 -2.93 10.54 1.97
CA SER A 107 -2.67 9.10 1.93
C SER A 107 -1.92 8.71 0.66
N TRP A 108 -1.27 7.55 0.69
CA TRP A 108 -0.60 6.99 -0.49
C TRP A 108 -1.57 6.83 -1.66
N ALA A 109 -2.78 6.35 -1.39
CA ALA A 109 -3.84 6.18 -2.38
C ALA A 109 -4.18 7.49 -3.10
N LEU A 110 -4.41 8.58 -2.36
CA LEU A 110 -4.75 9.86 -2.96
C LEU A 110 -3.55 10.64 -3.50
N MET A 111 -2.33 10.28 -3.09
CA MET A 111 -1.11 10.76 -3.74
C MET A 111 -0.99 10.20 -5.15
N LEU A 112 -1.30 8.92 -5.36
CA LEU A 112 -1.28 8.28 -6.68
C LEU A 112 -2.52 8.61 -7.51
N HIS A 113 -3.69 8.68 -6.88
CA HIS A 113 -4.99 8.85 -7.55
C HIS A 113 -5.78 10.02 -6.93
N PRO A 114 -5.44 11.28 -7.25
CA PRO A 114 -6.11 12.44 -6.65
C PRO A 114 -7.62 12.52 -6.88
N ALA A 115 -8.13 11.89 -7.95
CA ALA A 115 -9.56 11.81 -8.23
C ALA A 115 -10.29 10.71 -7.42
N GLY A 116 -9.54 9.83 -6.76
CA GLY A 116 -10.03 8.62 -6.09
C GLY A 116 -10.47 7.51 -7.05
N LEU A 117 -10.48 6.29 -6.53
CA LEU A 117 -10.85 5.05 -7.24
C LEU A 117 -11.95 4.32 -6.49
N GLU A 118 -13.04 3.91 -7.14
CA GLU A 118 -14.13 3.19 -6.46
C GLU A 118 -13.63 1.86 -5.86
N CYS A 119 -14.07 1.55 -4.63
CA CYS A 119 -13.64 0.39 -3.87
C CYS A 119 -14.36 -0.88 -4.30
N ASP A 120 -13.62 -1.86 -4.82
CA ASP A 120 -14.13 -3.21 -5.10
C ASP A 120 -13.77 -4.19 -3.97
N VAL A 121 -12.58 -4.02 -3.37
CA VAL A 121 -12.01 -4.94 -2.39
C VAL A 121 -11.70 -4.20 -1.08
N PHE A 122 -12.18 -4.73 0.03
CA PHE A 122 -11.74 -4.29 1.35
C PHE A 122 -10.67 -5.23 1.90
N ILE A 123 -9.48 -4.72 2.17
CA ILE A 123 -8.37 -5.51 2.72
C ILE A 123 -8.24 -5.25 4.22
N THR A 124 -8.26 -6.33 5.02
CA THR A 124 -7.91 -6.31 6.44
C THR A 124 -6.63 -7.10 6.68
N HIS A 125 -5.74 -6.55 7.51
CA HIS A 125 -4.40 -7.08 7.78
C HIS A 125 -3.92 -6.71 9.19
N SER A 126 -2.80 -7.30 9.61
CA SER A 126 -2.11 -6.94 10.85
C SER A 126 -1.00 -5.93 10.56
N TRP A 127 -0.83 -4.92 11.41
CA TRP A 127 0.30 -3.98 11.26
C TRP A 127 1.66 -4.61 11.56
N ALA A 128 1.69 -5.75 12.26
CA ALA A 128 2.88 -6.53 12.52
C ALA A 128 3.24 -7.50 11.37
N GLU A 129 2.41 -7.56 10.32
CA GLU A 129 2.67 -8.38 9.13
C GLU A 129 3.83 -7.81 8.30
N GLY A 130 4.66 -8.72 7.75
CA GLY A 130 5.71 -8.37 6.81
C GLY A 130 5.14 -7.86 5.49
N ILE A 131 5.62 -6.72 5.02
CA ILE A 131 5.06 -6.05 3.85
C ILE A 131 5.20 -6.84 2.54
N PHE A 132 6.27 -7.63 2.38
CA PHE A 132 6.47 -8.41 1.15
C PHE A 132 5.49 -9.57 1.10
N GLU A 133 5.38 -10.30 2.21
CA GLU A 133 4.41 -11.38 2.41
C GLU A 133 2.98 -10.86 2.19
N PHE A 134 2.62 -9.74 2.82
CA PHE A 134 1.32 -9.09 2.67
C PHE A 134 0.99 -8.81 1.20
N ILE A 135 1.90 -8.13 0.50
CA ILE A 135 1.66 -7.74 -0.90
C ILE A 135 1.53 -8.98 -1.78
N ASP A 136 2.43 -9.94 -1.63
CA ASP A 136 2.42 -11.15 -2.46
C ASP A 136 1.13 -11.95 -2.26
N LYS A 137 0.65 -12.08 -1.02
CA LYS A 137 -0.64 -12.72 -0.73
C LYS A 137 -1.82 -11.97 -1.34
N VAL A 138 -1.87 -10.65 -1.20
CA VAL A 138 -2.96 -9.84 -1.77
C VAL A 138 -2.97 -9.90 -3.29
N VAL A 139 -1.81 -9.75 -3.93
CA VAL A 139 -1.69 -9.75 -5.40
C VAL A 139 -2.05 -11.12 -5.98
N ASN A 140 -1.69 -12.21 -5.30
CA ASN A 140 -2.03 -13.57 -5.71
C ASN A 140 -3.49 -13.96 -5.40
N SER A 141 -4.12 -13.30 -4.42
CA SER A 141 -5.52 -13.55 -4.04
C SER A 141 -6.49 -12.52 -4.64
N TRP A 142 -6.03 -11.70 -5.58
CA TRP A 142 -6.81 -10.60 -6.13
C TRP A 142 -8.08 -11.12 -6.85
N PRO A 143 -9.30 -10.73 -6.43
CA PRO A 143 -10.53 -11.26 -7.00
C PRO A 143 -10.66 -10.93 -8.49
N ALA A 144 -11.15 -11.90 -9.26
CA ALA A 144 -11.40 -11.71 -10.69
C ALA A 144 -12.42 -10.58 -10.91
N GLY A 145 -12.10 -9.65 -11.80
CA GLY A 145 -12.94 -8.50 -12.13
C GLY A 145 -12.86 -7.32 -11.15
N ALA A 146 -12.25 -7.49 -9.97
CA ALA A 146 -12.00 -6.38 -9.06
C ALA A 146 -10.84 -5.51 -9.57
N ARG A 147 -10.97 -4.18 -9.43
CA ARG A 147 -10.00 -3.22 -9.98
C ARG A 147 -9.22 -2.51 -8.90
N HIS A 148 -9.87 -2.17 -7.80
CA HIS A 148 -9.24 -1.37 -6.74
C HIS A 148 -9.55 -1.91 -5.35
N ALA A 149 -8.60 -1.70 -4.45
CA ALA A 149 -8.69 -2.11 -3.07
C ALA A 149 -8.50 -0.95 -2.10
N TYR A 150 -9.29 -0.96 -1.04
CA TYR A 150 -9.02 -0.18 0.16
C TYR A 150 -8.09 -0.99 1.08
N CYS A 151 -6.98 -0.38 1.51
CA CYS A 151 -6.03 -0.96 2.46
C CYS A 151 -5.58 0.14 3.42
N CYS A 152 -5.89 0.00 4.72
CA CYS A 152 -5.84 1.13 5.65
C CYS A 152 -4.49 1.84 5.76
N MET A 153 -3.35 1.13 5.67
CA MET A 153 -2.01 1.75 5.68
C MET A 153 -1.77 2.67 4.47
N LEU A 154 -2.43 2.40 3.32
CA LEU A 154 -2.28 3.16 2.07
C LEU A 154 -3.41 4.16 1.86
N SER A 155 -4.62 3.82 2.33
CA SER A 155 -5.85 4.57 2.10
C SER A 155 -6.03 5.74 3.06
N ASN A 156 -5.67 5.56 4.33
CA ASN A 156 -5.80 6.62 5.33
C ASN A 156 -4.58 7.55 5.32
N PRO A 157 -4.77 8.85 5.59
CA PRO A 157 -3.66 9.79 5.68
C PRO A 157 -2.84 9.51 6.94
N GLN A 158 -1.59 9.08 6.76
CA GLN A 158 -0.71 8.69 7.87
C GLN A 158 -0.07 9.88 8.59
N ASN A 159 -0.09 11.06 7.96
CA ASN A 159 0.49 12.30 8.49
C ASN A 159 -0.54 13.28 9.07
N LEU A 160 -1.84 13.01 8.91
CA LEU A 160 -2.91 13.88 9.41
C LEU A 160 -3.49 13.34 10.71
N ASP A 161 -4.15 14.22 11.47
CA ASP A 161 -4.93 13.79 12.63
C ASP A 161 -6.22 13.10 12.17
N ILE A 162 -6.24 11.78 12.29
CA ILE A 162 -7.38 10.94 11.91
C ILE A 162 -8.36 10.70 13.07
N THR A 163 -8.18 11.32 14.24
CA THR A 163 -8.99 11.07 15.44
C THR A 163 -10.49 11.19 15.14
N ARG A 164 -10.88 12.22 14.38
CA ARG A 164 -12.27 12.41 13.95
C ARG A 164 -12.74 11.40 12.90
N LEU A 165 -11.84 10.91 12.04
CA LEU A 165 -12.16 9.89 11.04
C LEU A 165 -12.48 8.53 11.68
N VAL A 166 -11.94 8.26 12.86
CA VAL A 166 -12.10 6.97 13.55
C VAL A 166 -12.97 7.05 14.80
N SER A 167 -13.44 8.24 15.19
CA SER A 167 -14.27 8.43 16.38
C SER A 167 -15.65 7.79 16.26
N SER A 168 -16.17 7.65 15.04
CA SER A 168 -17.45 7.02 14.75
C SER A 168 -17.21 5.80 13.87
N PRO A 169 -17.24 4.56 14.42
CA PRO A 169 -16.94 3.36 13.65
C PRO A 169 -17.77 3.21 12.38
N LEU A 170 -19.06 3.58 12.43
CA LEU A 170 -19.99 3.48 11.29
C LEU A 170 -19.73 4.51 10.19
N GLU A 171 -19.18 5.67 10.55
CA GLU A 171 -18.87 6.76 9.61
C GLU A 171 -17.40 6.75 9.17
N SER A 172 -16.60 5.86 9.77
CA SER A 172 -15.18 5.77 9.48
C SER A 172 -14.88 5.40 8.03
N PRO A 173 -13.68 5.74 7.51
CA PRO A 173 -13.21 5.29 6.21
C PRO A 173 -13.31 3.77 6.04
N PHE A 174 -13.07 3.01 7.11
CA PHE A 174 -13.21 1.55 7.12
C PHE A 174 -14.62 1.10 6.80
N ALA A 175 -15.62 1.64 7.50
CA ALA A 175 -17.01 1.27 7.28
C ALA A 175 -17.53 1.76 5.92
N CYS A 176 -17.08 2.94 5.47
CA CYS A 176 -17.40 3.46 4.14
C CYS A 176 -16.86 2.56 3.02
N ALA A 177 -15.60 2.13 3.11
CA ALA A 177 -14.99 1.24 2.14
C ALA A 177 -15.62 -0.17 2.20
N LEU A 178 -15.81 -0.73 3.40
CA LEU A 178 -16.40 -2.06 3.60
C LEU A 178 -17.83 -2.13 3.04
N ARG A 179 -18.65 -1.09 3.22
CA ARG A 179 -20.00 -1.04 2.62
C ARG A 179 -20.00 -0.98 1.10
N SER A 180 -18.94 -0.41 0.51
CA SER A 180 -18.81 -0.25 -0.94
C SER A 180 -18.20 -1.49 -1.60
N ALA A 181 -17.35 -2.22 -0.89
CA ALA A 181 -16.62 -3.35 -1.42
C ALA A 181 -17.55 -4.53 -1.73
N SER A 182 -17.30 -5.18 -2.86
CA SER A 182 -17.95 -6.45 -3.23
C SER A 182 -17.21 -7.66 -2.63
N HIS A 183 -15.95 -7.48 -2.27
CA HIS A 183 -15.08 -8.53 -1.75
C HIS A 183 -14.35 -8.08 -0.49
N VAL A 184 -14.03 -9.05 0.37
CA VAL A 184 -13.17 -8.85 1.53
C VAL A 184 -11.99 -9.81 1.43
N ILE A 185 -10.77 -9.29 1.57
CA ILE A 185 -9.57 -10.10 1.76
C ILE A 185 -9.10 -9.90 3.19
N ALA A 186 -9.09 -10.98 3.97
CA ALA A 186 -8.41 -11.04 5.25
C ALA A 186 -7.05 -11.70 5.05
N VAL A 187 -5.98 -10.97 5.27
CA VAL A 187 -4.61 -11.44 5.02
C VAL A 187 -4.03 -11.99 6.32
N PRO A 188 -3.87 -13.33 6.47
CA PRO A 188 -3.18 -13.91 7.61
C PRO A 188 -1.66 -13.67 7.46
N ASN A 189 -0.94 -13.60 8.57
CA ASN A 189 0.53 -13.47 8.57
C ASN A 189 1.18 -14.62 9.36
N GLU A 190 2.48 -14.84 9.15
CA GLU A 190 3.22 -15.91 9.83
C GLU A 190 3.44 -15.66 11.33
N THR A 191 3.40 -14.40 11.78
CA THR A 191 3.89 -14.04 13.12
C THR A 191 2.80 -14.11 14.20
N HIS A 192 1.59 -13.66 13.90
CA HIS A 192 0.50 -13.51 14.87
C HIS A 192 -0.89 -13.60 14.23
N SER A 193 -1.89 -13.97 15.02
CA SER A 193 -3.29 -13.84 14.61
C SER A 193 -3.63 -12.38 14.29
N ILE A 194 -4.34 -12.16 13.18
CA ILE A 194 -4.79 -10.83 12.74
C ILE A 194 -5.77 -10.17 13.73
N TYR A 195 -6.28 -10.92 14.70
CA TYR A 195 -7.19 -10.45 15.74
C TYR A 195 -6.53 -10.29 17.11
N SER A 196 -5.24 -10.65 17.24
CA SER A 196 -4.48 -10.36 18.44
C SER A 196 -4.27 -8.85 18.54
N ARG A 197 -4.71 -8.26 19.66
CA ARG A 197 -4.61 -6.83 19.98
C ARG A 197 -3.47 -6.60 20.94
#